data_AF-A0A0F9EV22-F1
#
_entry.id   AF-A0A0F9EV22-F1
#
_cell.length_a   1.000
_cell.length_b   1.000
_cell.length_c   1.000
_cell.angle_alpha   90.00
_cell.angle_beta   90.00
_cell.angle_gamma   90.00
#
_symmetry.space_group_name_H-M   'P 1'
#
loop_
_entity.id
_entity.type
_entity.pdbx_description
1 polymer ?
#
loop_
_entity_poly.entity_id
_entity_poly.type
_entity_poly.pdbx_seq_one_letter_code
_entity_poly.pdbx_strand_id
1 'polypeptide(L)'
;AYTSKLEPMKPVVSTQMGTSAASITTVKEMGISLLNSAGVKYGTSDSALYDIDLDDARWVNLSEIDDLFTGTVAVAIDGGFSLESPLIISTNSPLPLTVRALIPRMDVTGR
;
A
#
# COMPACT_ATOMS: atom_id res chain seq x y z
N ALA A 1 12.49 12.34 -16.82
CA ALA A 1 11.66 11.20 -16.38
C ALA A 1 11.17 11.51 -14.97
N TYR A 2 9.89 11.28 -14.68
CA TYR A 2 9.33 11.45 -13.34
C TYR A 2 9.32 10.09 -12.65
N THR A 3 9.85 10.02 -11.43
CA THR A 3 9.75 8.83 -10.60
C THR A 3 9.46 9.30 -9.17
N SER A 4 8.35 8.85 -8.63
CA SER A 4 8.04 9.00 -7.21
C SER A 4 7.99 7.63 -6.58
N LYS A 5 8.58 7.53 -5.38
CA LYS A 5 8.65 6.29 -4.61
C LYS A 5 8.30 6.60 -3.16
N LEU A 6 7.41 5.79 -2.61
CA LEU A 6 6.99 5.80 -1.23
C LEU A 6 7.22 4.40 -0.65
N GLU A 7 7.86 4.35 0.50
CA GLU A 7 8.05 3.14 1.28
C GLU A 7 7.57 3.42 2.71
N PRO A 8 6.60 2.66 3.25
CA PRO A 8 6.17 2.84 4.61
C PRO A 8 7.26 2.39 5.58
N MET A 9 7.31 3.07 6.72
CA MET A 9 8.10 2.59 7.84
C MET A 9 7.53 1.29 8.42
N LYS A 10 8.34 0.60 9.21
CA LYS A 10 7.90 -0.58 9.97
C LYS A 10 6.60 -0.27 10.74
N PRO A 11 5.53 -1.04 10.55
CA PRO A 11 4.36 -0.93 11.41
C PRO A 11 4.73 -1.37 12.83
N VAL A 12 4.46 -0.51 13.81
CA VAL A 12 4.66 -0.81 15.23
C VAL A 12 3.29 -0.93 15.89
N VAL A 13 2.99 -2.11 16.43
CA VAL A 13 1.72 -2.36 17.13
C VAL A 13 1.96 -2.17 18.63
N SER A 14 1.24 -1.24 19.23
CA SER A 14 1.17 -1.13 20.68
C SER A 14 0.09 -2.08 21.18
N THR A 15 0.47 -3.08 21.97
CA THR A 15 -0.48 -4.01 22.60
C THR A 15 -0.58 -3.71 24.09
N GLN A 16 -1.63 -4.19 24.76
CA GLN A 16 -1.76 -4.05 26.23
C GLN A 16 -0.58 -4.64 27.01
N MET A 17 0.19 -5.57 26.42
CA MET A 17 1.39 -6.17 27.05
C MET A 17 2.71 -5.46 26.69
N GLY A 18 2.68 -4.37 25.92
CA GLY A 18 3.86 -3.61 25.49
C GLY A 18 3.98 -3.44 23.98
N THR A 19 5.11 -2.88 23.55
CA THR A 19 5.40 -2.56 22.15
C THR A 19 5.88 -3.80 21.40
N SER A 20 5.29 -4.12 20.24
CA SER A 20 5.73 -5.23 19.38
C SER A 20 7.02 -4.92 18.59
N ALA A 21 7.88 -4.03 19.09
CA ALA A 21 9.01 -3.47 18.36
C ALA A 21 9.99 -4.56 17.87
N ALA A 22 10.11 -5.67 18.61
CA ALA A 22 10.93 -6.82 18.26
C ALA A 22 10.16 -7.96 17.56
N SER A 23 8.84 -7.87 17.45
CA SER A 23 8.03 -8.91 16.81
C SER A 23 8.21 -8.87 15.29
N ILE A 24 8.28 -10.06 14.69
CA ILE A 24 8.19 -10.27 13.24
C ILE A 24 6.71 -10.11 12.89
N THR A 25 6.36 -9.00 12.24
CA THR A 25 5.01 -8.75 11.74
C THR A 25 5.02 -8.96 10.24
N THR A 26 4.23 -9.92 9.77
CA THR A 26 3.98 -10.11 8.34
C THR A 26 2.60 -9.55 8.02
N VAL A 27 2.52 -8.71 6.98
CA VAL A 27 1.28 -8.09 6.51
C VAL A 27 0.91 -8.76 5.19
N LYS A 28 -0.15 -9.58 5.16
CA LYS A 28 -0.56 -10.26 3.92
C LYS A 28 -1.19 -9.32 2.90
N GLU A 29 -1.91 -8.31 3.39
CA GLU A 29 -2.64 -7.36 2.57
C GLU A 29 -2.50 -5.95 3.15
N MET A 30 -2.36 -4.96 2.27
CA MET A 30 -2.30 -3.54 2.60
C MET A 30 -3.45 -2.80 1.91
N GLY A 31 -4.23 -2.05 2.66
CA GLY A 31 -5.13 -1.04 2.11
C GLY A 31 -4.36 0.25 1.80
N ILE A 32 -4.49 0.77 0.59
CA ILE A 32 -3.89 2.04 0.16
C ILE A 32 -5.02 3.03 -0.10
N SER A 33 -5.10 4.08 0.72
CA SER A 33 -6.08 5.16 0.54
C SER A 33 -5.50 6.25 -0.36
N LEU A 34 -6.12 6.49 -1.51
CA LEU A 34 -5.67 7.42 -2.55
C LEU A 34 -6.63 8.61 -2.71
N LEU A 35 -6.08 9.80 -2.98
CA LEU A 35 -6.82 11.02 -3.34
C LEU A 35 -6.44 11.46 -4.76
N ASN A 36 -7.43 11.51 -5.65
CA ASN A 36 -7.30 11.98 -7.03
C ASN A 36 -5.99 11.50 -7.67
N SER A 37 -5.77 10.18 -7.66
CA SER A 37 -4.50 9.56 -8.05
C SER A 37 -4.67 8.63 -9.24
N ALA A 38 -3.62 8.48 -10.05
CA ALA A 38 -3.59 7.55 -11.17
C ALA A 38 -2.18 7.00 -11.43
N GLY A 39 -2.08 5.92 -12.20
CA GLY A 39 -0.80 5.30 -12.57
C GLY A 39 0.01 4.81 -11.37
N VAL A 40 -0.68 4.22 -10.38
CA VAL A 40 -0.07 3.74 -9.13
C VAL A 40 0.41 2.31 -9.31
N LYS A 41 1.65 2.06 -8.92
CA LYS A 41 2.27 0.73 -8.91
C LYS A 41 2.63 0.32 -7.49
N TYR A 42 2.63 -0.96 -7.22
CA TYR A 42 3.05 -1.52 -5.93
C TYR A 42 3.91 -2.77 -6.09
N GLY A 43 4.76 -3.08 -5.11
CA GLY A 43 5.56 -4.30 -5.11
C GLY A 43 6.52 -4.37 -3.93
N THR A 44 7.48 -5.31 -3.97
CA THR A 44 8.54 -5.45 -2.94
C THR A 44 9.94 -5.10 -3.42
N SER A 45 10.11 -4.88 -4.72
CA SER A 45 11.35 -4.39 -5.31
C SER A 45 11.05 -3.49 -6.51
N ASP A 46 12.01 -2.65 -6.89
CA ASP A 46 11.89 -1.80 -8.08
C ASP A 46 11.84 -2.62 -9.39
N SER A 47 12.27 -3.89 -9.36
CA SER A 47 12.22 -4.82 -10.49
C SER A 47 10.93 -5.64 -10.55
N ALA A 48 10.11 -5.62 -9.51
CA ALA A 48 8.89 -6.41 -9.39
C ALA A 48 7.73 -5.53 -8.90
N LEU A 49 7.36 -4.55 -9.73
CA LEU A 49 6.21 -3.68 -9.52
C LEU A 49 5.02 -4.13 -10.38
N TYR A 50 3.84 -4.10 -9.79
CA TYR A 50 2.55 -4.40 -10.41
C TYR A 50 1.74 -3.11 -10.50
N ASP A 51 1.09 -2.88 -11.65
CA ASP A 51 0.12 -1.80 -11.80
C ASP A 51 -1.14 -2.12 -10.99
N ILE A 52 -1.66 -1.13 -10.26
CA ILE A 52 -2.96 -1.23 -9.61
C ILE A 52 -4.01 -0.87 -10.65
N ASP A 53 -4.89 -1.82 -10.96
CA ASP A 53 -6.09 -1.55 -11.73
C ASP A 53 -7.09 -0.74 -10.87
N LEU A 54 -7.15 0.57 -11.13
CA LEU A 54 -8.01 1.51 -10.41
C LEU A 54 -9.45 1.53 -10.95
N ASP A 55 -9.68 0.93 -12.12
CA ASP A 55 -10.99 0.81 -12.76
C ASP A 55 -11.69 -0.51 -12.42
N ASP A 56 -11.04 -1.37 -11.64
CA ASP A 56 -11.60 -2.63 -11.16
C ASP A 56 -12.91 -2.38 -10.39
N ALA A 57 -13.97 -3.08 -10.80
CA ALA A 57 -15.33 -2.95 -10.26
C ALA A 57 -15.44 -3.22 -8.75
N ARG A 58 -14.43 -3.81 -8.12
CA ARG A 58 -14.35 -4.00 -6.66
C ARG A 58 -14.13 -2.70 -5.91
N TRP A 59 -13.59 -1.67 -6.57
CA TRP A 59 -13.25 -0.41 -5.95
C TRP A 59 -14.36 0.62 -6.14
N VAL A 60 -14.61 1.39 -5.08
CA VAL A 60 -15.55 2.52 -5.14
C VAL A 60 -14.73 3.77 -5.40
N ASN A 61 -14.82 4.31 -6.62
CA ASN A 61 -14.23 5.59 -6.96
C ASN A 61 -15.15 6.74 -6.51
N LEU A 62 -14.61 7.60 -5.66
CA LEU A 62 -15.26 8.81 -5.13
C LEU A 62 -14.69 10.09 -5.75
N SER A 63 -13.86 9.97 -6.79
CA SER A 63 -13.30 11.11 -7.50
C SER A 63 -14.38 11.79 -8.35
N GLU A 64 -14.41 13.12 -8.32
CA GLU A 64 -15.22 13.92 -9.25
C GLU A 64 -14.43 14.30 -10.52
N ILE A 65 -13.15 13.92 -10.58
CA ILE A 65 -12.26 14.21 -11.70
C ILE A 65 -12.11 12.94 -12.54
N ASP A 66 -12.38 13.08 -13.84
CA ASP A 66 -12.20 12.01 -14.83
C ASP A 66 -10.77 11.45 -14.79
N ASP A 67 -10.66 10.14 -15.04
CA ASP A 67 -9.40 9.37 -15.06
C ASP A 67 -8.59 9.35 -13.75
N LEU A 68 -9.11 9.93 -12.66
CA LEU A 68 -8.48 9.89 -11.34
C LEU A 68 -9.29 9.06 -10.36
N PHE A 69 -8.57 8.40 -9.46
CA PHE A 69 -9.16 7.55 -8.44
C PHE A 69 -9.08 8.20 -7.05
N THR A 70 -10.20 8.21 -6.35
CA THR A 70 -10.29 8.51 -4.92
C THR A 70 -10.99 7.36 -4.21
N GLY A 71 -10.30 6.72 -3.27
CA GLY A 71 -10.86 5.59 -2.54
C GLY A 71 -9.79 4.80 -1.82
N THR A 72 -10.11 3.57 -1.44
CA THR A 72 -9.16 2.63 -0.85
C THR A 72 -9.10 1.39 -1.72
N VAL A 73 -7.89 1.02 -2.15
CA VAL A 73 -7.61 -0.23 -2.86
C VAL A 73 -6.91 -1.20 -1.92
N ALA A 74 -7.19 -2.49 -2.06
CA ALA A 74 -6.49 -3.53 -1.31
C ALA A 74 -5.46 -4.20 -2.22
N VAL A 75 -4.20 -4.25 -1.76
CA VAL A 75 -3.11 -4.89 -2.49
C VAL A 75 -2.48 -6.00 -1.66
N ALA A 76 -2.09 -7.07 -2.34
CA ALA A 76 -1.41 -8.21 -1.75
C ALA A 76 -0.34 -8.73 -2.71
N ILE A 77 0.66 -9.40 -2.15
CA ILE A 77 1.68 -10.15 -2.87
C ILE A 77 1.81 -11.53 -2.24
N ASP A 78 2.29 -12.50 -3.02
CA ASP A 78 2.61 -13.81 -2.48
C ASP A 78 3.73 -13.70 -1.43
N GLY A 79 3.54 -14.31 -0.26
CA GLY A 79 4.41 -14.17 0.91
C GLY A 79 4.16 -12.92 1.78
N GLY A 80 3.37 -11.95 1.31
CA GLY A 80 3.06 -10.72 2.05
C GLY A 80 4.25 -9.76 2.19
N PHE A 81 4.01 -8.67 2.91
CA PHE A 81 4.99 -7.62 3.18
C PHE A 81 5.61 -7.83 4.57
N SER A 82 6.91 -7.57 4.66
CA SER A 82 7.69 -7.71 5.89
C SER A 82 8.74 -6.60 5.98
N LEU A 83 9.57 -6.63 7.02
CA LEU A 83 10.73 -5.75 7.13
C LEU A 83 11.80 -6.02 6.08
N GLU A 84 11.96 -7.28 5.70
CA GLU A 84 12.95 -7.71 4.71
C GLU A 84 12.43 -7.54 3.28
N SER A 85 11.12 -7.36 3.13
CA SER A 85 10.43 -7.15 1.87
C SER A 85 9.37 -6.06 2.06
N PRO A 86 9.79 -4.78 2.12
CA PRO A 86 8.89 -3.66 2.35
C PRO A 86 7.97 -3.45 1.15
N LEU A 87 6.77 -2.92 1.42
CA LEU A 87 5.87 -2.48 0.36
C LEU A 87 6.44 -1.21 -0.29
N ILE A 88 6.68 -1.24 -1.58
CA ILE A 88 7.03 -0.08 -2.39
C ILE A 88 5.78 0.36 -3.13
N ILE A 89 5.45 1.65 -3.04
CA ILE A 89 4.46 2.30 -3.90
C ILE A 89 5.21 3.27 -4.80
N SER A 90 5.00 3.16 -6.11
CA SER A 90 5.71 3.99 -7.08
C SER A 90 4.82 4.45 -8.21
N THR A 91 5.19 5.56 -8.82
CA THR A 91 4.67 5.97 -10.13
C THR A 91 5.80 6.51 -10.98
N ASN A 92 5.70 6.23 -12.28
CA ASN A 92 6.55 6.81 -13.32
C ASN A 92 5.75 7.72 -14.29
N SER A 93 4.48 7.97 -13.96
CA SER A 93 3.57 8.79 -14.74
C SER A 93 3.65 10.26 -14.29
N PRO A 94 3.41 11.24 -15.18
CA PRO A 94 3.24 12.64 -14.76
C PRO A 94 1.92 12.90 -14.00
N LEU A 95 1.09 11.88 -13.80
CA LEU A 95 -0.18 11.97 -13.09
C LEU A 95 0.01 12.16 -11.58
N PRO A 96 -0.95 12.81 -10.89
CA PRO A 96 -0.89 12.97 -9.45
C PRO A 96 -0.92 11.61 -8.73
N LEU A 97 -0.14 11.52 -7.64
CA LEU A 97 -0.16 10.42 -6.69
C LEU A 97 -0.20 10.97 -5.27
N THR A 98 -1.37 10.92 -4.64
CA THR A 98 -1.58 11.36 -3.25
C THR A 98 -2.03 10.18 -2.41
N VAL A 99 -1.10 9.62 -1.63
CA VAL A 99 -1.39 8.57 -0.66
C VAL A 99 -1.79 9.23 0.67
N ARG A 100 -3.03 9.02 1.11
CA ARG A 100 -3.54 9.54 2.40
C ARG A 100 -3.23 8.63 3.58
N ALA A 101 -3.29 7.32 3.38
CA ALA A 101 -3.08 6.34 4.43
C ALA A 101 -2.66 4.99 3.86
N LEU A 102 -1.89 4.25 4.67
CA LEU A 102 -1.53 2.85 4.46
C LEU A 102 -2.07 2.05 5.64
N ILE A 103 -2.91 1.07 5.35
CA ILE A 103 -3.74 0.37 6.33
C ILE A 103 -3.36 -1.11 6.30
N PRO A 104 -2.40 -1.55 7.14
CA PRO A 104 -1.97 -2.94 7.15
C PRO A 104 -3.07 -3.84 7.71
N ARG A 105 -3.44 -4.89 6.97
CA ARG A 105 -4.24 -5.98 7.52
C ARG A 105 -3.31 -6.98 8.18
N MET A 106 -3.20 -6.86 9.50
CA MET A 106 -2.33 -7.71 10.32
C MET A 106 -3.14 -8.87 10.89
N ASP A 107 -2.68 -10.10 10.65
CA ASP A 107 -3.13 -11.27 11.40
C ASP A 107 -2.33 -11.29 12.72
N VAL A 108 -2.95 -10.87 13.83
CA VAL A 108 -2.34 -11.03 15.16
C VAL A 108 -2.46 -12.50 15.55
N THR A 109 -1.47 -13.31 15.17
CA THR A 109 -1.35 -14.68 15.69
C THR A 109 -0.81 -14.58 17.12
N GLY A 110 -1.72 -14.47 18.09
CA GLY A 110 -1.39 -14.52 19.51
C GLY A 110 -0.90 -15.92 19.90
N ARG A 111 0.09 -15.96 20.79
CA ARG A 111 0.50 -17.17 21.49
C ARG A 111 -0.16 -17.19 22.87
#